data_AF-A0A0R0IDE9-F1
#
_entry.id   AF-A0A0R0IDE9-F1
#
_cell.length_a   1.000
_cell.length_b   1.000
_cell.length_c   1.000
_cell.angle_alpha   90.00
_cell.angle_beta   90.00
_cell.angle_gamma   90.00
#
_symmetry.space_group_name_H-M   'P 1'
#
loop_
_entity.id
_entity.type
_entity.pdbx_description
1 polymer ?
#
loop_
_entity_poly.entity_id
_entity_poly.type
_entity_poly.pdbx_seq_one_letter_code
_entity_poly.pdbx_strand_id
1 'polypeptide(L)'
;MGGILRSTSRLENENSFLGNYFSKNLSLVEVWMGFESAMEAQRIEVHIDIEKHGREIYTHENFDIVQKEFWNACVYCGVEGTKEKDGKSIFSILDNIMVSGDKVRKHKEVVVHLSNQVAQCSCKMFESEGMPCRPILFVLKGKGLSEIPSVIP
;
A
#
# COMPACT_ATOMS: atom_id res chain seq x y z
N MET A 1 -5.42 37.62 30.40
CA MET A 1 -5.90 36.22 30.33
C MET A 1 -5.45 35.64 29.00
N GLY A 2 -4.28 34.99 28.95
CA GLY A 2 -3.78 34.32 27.75
C GLY A 2 -3.33 32.94 28.15
N GLY A 3 -4.18 31.94 27.93
CA GLY A 3 -3.89 30.56 28.29
C GLY A 3 -2.73 30.03 27.47
N ILE A 4 -1.66 29.61 28.15
CA ILE A 4 -0.55 28.88 27.55
C ILE A 4 -1.13 27.55 27.05
N LEU A 5 -1.19 27.38 25.72
CA LEU A 5 -1.51 26.10 25.10
C LEU A 5 -0.44 25.10 25.55
N ARG A 6 -0.87 24.07 26.29
CA ARG A 6 0.01 22.99 26.75
C ARG A 6 0.41 22.16 25.52
N SER A 7 1.63 22.34 25.03
CA SER A 7 2.27 21.41 24.10
C SER A 7 2.37 20.04 24.77
N THR A 8 2.05 18.97 24.05
CA THR A 8 2.35 17.61 24.50
C THR A 8 3.82 17.32 24.17
N SER A 9 4.49 16.50 24.98
CA SER A 9 5.89 16.08 24.74
C SER A 9 6.09 15.50 23.33
N ARG A 10 5.04 14.90 22.77
CA ARG A 10 5.02 14.38 21.41
C ARG A 10 5.09 15.49 20.36
N LEU A 11 4.34 16.57 20.52
CA LEU A 11 4.43 17.74 19.64
C LEU A 11 5.79 18.44 19.77
N GLU A 12 6.36 18.48 20.97
CA GLU A 12 7.71 19.02 21.17
C GLU A 12 8.77 18.17 20.47
N ASN A 13 8.66 16.85 20.53
CA ASN A 13 9.55 15.94 19.80
C ASN A 13 9.38 16.08 18.28
N GLU A 14 8.14 16.07 17.77
CA GLU A 14 7.84 16.27 16.35
C GLU A 14 8.37 17.63 15.86
N ASN A 15 8.16 18.71 16.62
CA ASN A 15 8.69 20.04 16.33
C ASN A 15 10.21 20.11 16.43
N SER A 16 10.84 19.41 17.37
CA SER A 16 12.30 19.35 17.50
C SER A 16 12.94 18.58 16.35
N PHE A 17 12.28 17.51 15.86
CA PHE A 17 12.73 16.74 14.72
C PHE A 17 12.65 17.58 13.45
N LEU A 18 11.50 18.22 13.19
CA LEU A 18 11.34 19.15 12.07
C LEU A 18 12.28 20.34 12.21
N GLY A 19 12.42 20.90 13.41
CA GLY A 19 13.35 21.98 13.71
C GLY A 19 14.79 21.59 13.40
N ASN A 20 15.25 20.40 13.81
CA ASN A 20 16.58 19.90 13.47
C ASN A 20 16.73 19.62 11.96
N TYR A 21 15.70 19.07 11.32
CA TYR A 21 15.69 18.78 9.89
C TYR A 21 15.76 20.07 9.04
N PHE A 22 14.97 21.08 9.39
CA PHE A 22 14.94 22.39 8.74
C PHE A 22 16.02 23.37 9.25
N SER A 23 16.67 23.09 10.39
CA SER A 23 17.82 23.88 10.87
C SER A 23 19.08 23.65 10.04
N LYS A 24 19.13 22.54 9.31
CA LYS A 24 20.04 22.38 8.19
C LYS A 24 19.43 23.18 7.04
N ASN A 25 20.20 24.09 6.45
CA ASN A 25 19.83 24.78 5.21
C ASN A 25 19.76 23.78 4.04
N LEU A 26 18.79 22.87 4.07
CA LEU A 26 18.54 21.91 3.01
C LEU A 26 17.86 22.64 1.86
N SER A 27 18.41 22.48 0.68
CA SER A 27 17.71 22.81 -0.56
C SER A 27 16.41 22.00 -0.66
N LEU A 28 15.44 22.52 -1.41
CA LEU A 28 14.22 21.79 -1.74
C LEU A 28 14.53 20.42 -2.38
N VAL A 29 15.64 20.33 -3.11
CA VAL A 29 16.12 19.10 -3.74
C VAL A 29 16.51 18.07 -2.68
N GLU A 30 17.23 18.45 -1.63
CA GLU A 30 17.61 17.53 -0.55
C GLU A 30 16.40 17.04 0.25
N VAL A 31 15.44 17.92 0.52
CA VAL A 31 14.17 17.53 1.16
C VAL A 31 13.42 16.52 0.30
N TRP A 32 13.34 16.78 -1.01
CA TRP A 32 12.69 15.88 -1.97
C TRP A 32 13.40 14.53 -2.07
N MET A 33 14.73 14.51 -2.17
CA MET A 33 15.52 13.27 -2.21
C MET A 33 15.37 12.45 -0.94
N GLY A 34 15.35 13.09 0.23
CA GLY A 34 15.11 12.42 1.51
C GLY A 34 13.72 11.80 1.59
N PHE A 35 12.70 12.52 1.09
CA PHE A 35 11.34 12.02 1.00
C PHE A 35 11.23 10.81 0.06
N GLU A 36 11.75 10.90 -1.16
CA GLU A 36 11.77 9.78 -2.12
C GLU A 36 12.51 8.57 -1.55
N SER A 37 13.66 8.78 -0.89
CA SER A 37 14.43 7.69 -0.27
C SER A 37 13.66 7.01 0.86
N ALA A 38 12.98 7.77 1.71
CA ALA A 38 12.16 7.24 2.79
C ALA A 38 10.94 6.48 2.24
N MET A 39 10.29 7.01 1.21
CA MET A 39 9.19 6.34 0.50
C MET A 39 9.64 5.01 -0.11
N GLU A 40 10.84 4.97 -0.71
CA GLU A 40 11.38 3.74 -1.30
C GLU A 40 11.80 2.71 -0.25
N ALA A 41 12.43 3.15 0.84
CA ALA A 41 12.73 2.28 1.98
C ALA A 41 11.45 1.63 2.55
N GLN A 42 10.40 2.44 2.74
CA GLN A 42 9.10 1.96 3.20
C GLN A 42 8.49 0.95 2.19
N ARG A 43 8.60 1.21 0.89
CA ARG A 43 8.11 0.29 -0.15
C ARG A 43 8.84 -1.05 -0.15
N ILE A 44 10.15 -1.06 0.09
CA ILE A 44 10.96 -2.28 0.16
C ILE A 44 10.61 -3.10 1.41
N GLU A 45 10.43 -2.45 2.56
CA GLU A 45 10.10 -3.13 3.82
C GLU A 45 8.75 -3.86 3.73
N VAL A 46 7.72 -3.19 3.21
CA VAL A 46 6.39 -3.79 3.00
C VAL A 46 6.43 -4.96 2.02
N HIS A 47 7.24 -4.85 0.96
CA HIS A 47 7.44 -5.94 0.02
C HIS A 47 8.03 -7.18 0.70
N ILE A 48 9.06 -7.00 1.54
CA ILE A 48 9.72 -8.08 2.27
C ILE A 48 8.74 -8.80 3.20
N ASP A 49 7.88 -8.08 3.92
CA ASP A 49 6.98 -8.71 4.88
C ASP A 49 5.82 -9.46 4.21
N ILE A 50 5.24 -8.90 3.14
CA ILE A 50 4.24 -9.61 2.32
C ILE A 50 4.85 -10.88 1.70
N GLU A 51 6.10 -10.82 1.22
CA GLU A 51 6.79 -12.00 0.69
C GLU A 51 7.08 -13.06 1.75
N LYS A 52 7.48 -12.66 2.96
CA LYS A 52 7.66 -13.60 4.09
C LYS A 52 6.35 -14.31 4.41
N HIS A 53 5.27 -13.56 4.62
CA HIS A 53 3.96 -14.12 4.90
C HIS A 53 3.51 -15.03 3.76
N GLY A 54 3.65 -14.60 2.51
CA GLY A 54 3.30 -15.38 1.32
C GLY A 54 4.00 -16.73 1.26
N ARG A 55 5.29 -16.79 1.63
CA ARG A 55 6.06 -18.04 1.67
C ARG A 55 5.57 -19.03 2.72
N GLU A 56 4.98 -18.54 3.81
CA GLU A 56 4.45 -19.38 4.89
C GLU A 56 3.09 -19.98 4.51
N ILE A 57 2.27 -19.27 3.74
CA ILE A 57 0.89 -19.68 3.45
C ILE A 57 0.71 -20.37 2.09
N TYR A 58 1.61 -20.14 1.13
CA TYR A 58 1.50 -20.70 -0.21
C TYR A 58 2.51 -21.83 -0.47
N THR A 59 2.12 -22.79 -1.30
CA THR A 59 3.08 -23.71 -1.92
C THR A 59 4.07 -22.91 -2.76
N HIS A 60 5.25 -23.48 -3.05
CA HIS A 60 6.26 -22.81 -3.87
C HIS A 60 5.70 -22.32 -5.22
N GLU A 61 4.95 -23.16 -5.93
CA GLU A 61 4.35 -22.82 -7.23
C GLU A 61 3.35 -21.67 -7.13
N ASN A 62 2.51 -21.66 -6.08
CA ASN A 62 1.55 -20.58 -5.86
C ASN A 62 2.26 -19.28 -5.42
N PHE A 63 3.32 -19.39 -4.63
CA PHE A 63 4.12 -18.24 -4.22
C PHE A 63 4.78 -17.56 -5.43
N ASP A 64 5.32 -18.34 -6.37
CA ASP A 64 5.89 -17.82 -7.62
C ASP A 64 4.85 -17.03 -8.44
N ILE A 65 3.58 -17.45 -8.42
CA ILE A 65 2.47 -16.74 -9.06
C ILE A 65 2.19 -15.43 -8.32
N VAL A 66 2.08 -15.46 -6.99
CA VAL A 66 1.82 -14.27 -6.17
C VAL A 66 2.94 -13.23 -6.32
N GLN A 67 4.21 -13.64 -6.41
CA GLN A 67 5.32 -12.72 -6.67
C GLN A 67 5.22 -12.03 -8.04
N LYS A 68 4.85 -12.78 -9.09
CA LYS A 68 4.62 -12.21 -10.43
C LYS A 68 3.46 -11.23 -10.41
N GLU A 69 2.36 -11.57 -9.73
CA GLU A 69 1.24 -10.66 -9.55
C GLU A 69 1.65 -9.42 -8.74
N PHE A 70 2.49 -9.54 -7.71
CA PHE A 70 2.97 -8.39 -6.94
C PHE A 70 3.81 -7.43 -7.79
N TRP A 71 4.73 -7.98 -8.58
CA TRP A 71 5.55 -7.19 -9.51
C TRP A 71 4.66 -6.47 -10.53
N ASN A 72 3.74 -7.20 -11.15
CA ASN A 72 2.81 -6.65 -12.11
C ASN A 72 1.90 -5.59 -11.47
N ALA A 73 1.54 -5.71 -10.19
CA ALA A 73 0.78 -4.71 -9.46
C ALA A 73 1.56 -3.39 -9.37
N CYS A 74 2.86 -3.47 -9.07
CA CYS A 74 3.74 -2.30 -9.00
C CYS A 74 3.89 -1.57 -10.34
N VAL A 75 3.87 -2.31 -11.45
CA VAL A 75 4.09 -1.78 -12.80
C VAL A 75 2.81 -1.29 -13.46
N TYR A 76 1.71 -2.00 -13.28
CA TYR A 76 0.50 -1.83 -14.09
C TYR A 76 -0.69 -1.24 -13.33
N CYS A 77 -0.70 -1.29 -11.99
CA CYS A 77 -1.80 -0.72 -11.22
C CYS A 77 -1.56 0.74 -10.85
N GLY A 78 -2.64 1.51 -10.77
CA GLY A 78 -2.66 2.86 -10.21
C GLY A 78 -3.94 3.08 -9.40
N VAL A 79 -3.93 4.06 -8.49
CA VAL A 79 -5.13 4.46 -7.74
C VAL A 79 -5.77 5.67 -8.41
N GLU A 80 -7.07 5.57 -8.70
CA GLU A 80 -7.88 6.69 -9.21
C GLU A 80 -8.65 7.41 -8.10
N GLY A 81 -8.95 6.71 -7.00
CA GLY A 81 -9.65 7.30 -5.88
C GLY A 81 -9.79 6.37 -4.69
N THR A 82 -10.10 6.97 -3.54
CA THR A 82 -10.28 6.26 -2.27
C THR A 82 -11.52 6.79 -1.55
N LYS A 83 -12.27 5.92 -0.90
CA LYS A 83 -13.42 6.27 -0.06
C LYS A 83 -13.36 5.46 1.23
N GLU A 84 -13.87 6.02 2.32
CA GLU A 84 -14.07 5.32 3.59
C GLU A 84 -15.57 5.19 3.83
N LYS A 85 -16.05 3.98 4.13
CA LYS A 85 -17.47 3.72 4.42
C LYS A 85 -17.60 2.57 5.42
N ASP A 86 -18.32 2.79 6.51
CA ASP A 86 -18.66 1.75 7.50
C ASP A 86 -17.45 0.95 8.03
N GLY A 87 -16.32 1.63 8.26
CA GLY A 87 -15.07 1.00 8.72
C GLY A 87 -14.29 0.24 7.63
N LYS A 88 -14.65 0.43 6.37
CA LYS A 88 -13.99 -0.16 5.20
C LYS A 88 -13.34 0.93 4.34
N SER A 89 -12.12 0.65 3.90
CA SER A 89 -11.45 1.44 2.87
C SER A 89 -11.79 0.86 1.50
N ILE A 90 -12.32 1.68 0.59
CA ILE A 90 -12.68 1.32 -0.79
C ILE A 90 -11.73 2.04 -1.74
N PHE A 91 -11.06 1.29 -2.61
CA PHE A 91 -10.09 1.79 -3.60
C PHE A 91 -10.61 1.56 -5.01
N SER A 92 -10.63 2.63 -5.80
CA SER A 92 -10.76 2.57 -7.25
C SER A 92 -9.37 2.40 -7.85
N ILE A 93 -9.09 1.20 -8.37
CA ILE A 93 -7.80 0.81 -8.95
C ILE A 93 -7.92 0.71 -10.47
N LEU A 94 -6.99 1.36 -11.16
CA LEU A 94 -6.78 1.22 -12.60
C LEU A 94 -5.76 0.11 -12.86
N ASP A 95 -6.20 -1.05 -13.32
CA ASP A 95 -5.34 -2.14 -13.79
C ASP A 95 -5.06 -1.98 -15.29
N ASN A 96 -3.86 -1.51 -15.62
CA ASN A 96 -3.45 -1.27 -17.00
C ASN A 96 -2.86 -2.54 -17.62
N ILE A 97 -3.63 -3.26 -18.41
CA ILE A 97 -3.16 -4.47 -19.09
C ILE A 97 -2.82 -4.19 -20.56
N MET A 98 -1.99 -5.05 -21.15
CA MET A 98 -1.73 -5.05 -22.59
C MET A 98 -2.56 -6.16 -23.23
N VAL A 99 -3.38 -5.82 -24.24
CA VAL A 99 -4.17 -6.78 -25.02
C VAL A 99 -3.89 -6.53 -26.49
N SER A 100 -3.33 -7.51 -27.20
CA SER A 100 -2.99 -7.39 -28.64
C SER A 100 -2.10 -6.18 -28.98
N GLY A 101 -1.24 -5.74 -28.07
CA GLY A 101 -0.36 -4.57 -28.24
C GLY A 101 -0.98 -3.25 -27.77
N ASP A 102 -2.28 -3.20 -27.52
CA ASP A 102 -2.98 -2.01 -27.05
C ASP A 102 -3.09 -1.99 -25.52
N LYS A 103 -2.91 -0.80 -24.94
CA LYS A 103 -3.08 -0.57 -23.51
C LYS A 103 -4.57 -0.49 -23.18
N VAL A 104 -5.08 -1.48 -22.45
CA VAL A 104 -6.46 -1.54 -21.97
C VAL A 104 -6.50 -1.20 -20.49
N ARG A 105 -7.34 -0.22 -20.13
CA ARG A 105 -7.57 0.20 -18.76
C ARG A 105 -8.76 -0.55 -18.17
N LYS A 106 -8.53 -1.36 -17.13
CA LYS A 106 -9.59 -2.03 -16.37
C LYS A 106 -9.76 -1.38 -15.02
N HIS A 107 -10.95 -0.82 -14.77
CA HIS A 107 -11.31 -0.34 -13.44
C HIS A 107 -11.63 -1.52 -12.52
N LYS A 108 -11.04 -1.53 -11.33
CA LYS A 108 -11.24 -2.52 -10.27
C LYS A 108 -11.57 -1.82 -8.98
N GLU A 109 -12.44 -2.42 -8.18
CA GLU A 109 -12.76 -1.93 -6.86
C GLU A 109 -12.18 -2.90 -5.84
N VAL A 110 -11.37 -2.40 -4.93
CA VAL A 110 -10.81 -3.18 -3.82
C VAL A 110 -11.40 -2.66 -2.51
N VAL A 111 -11.99 -3.55 -1.73
CA VAL A 111 -12.55 -3.24 -0.41
C VAL A 111 -11.68 -3.91 0.64
N VAL A 112 -11.12 -3.12 1.55
CA VAL A 112 -10.30 -3.60 2.66
C VAL A 112 -11.00 -3.32 3.98
N HIS A 113 -11.20 -4.37 4.76
CA HIS A 113 -11.70 -4.31 6.12
C HIS A 113 -10.54 -4.36 7.10
N LEU A 114 -10.14 -3.21 7.64
CA LEU A 114 -8.96 -3.11 8.51
C LEU A 114 -9.13 -3.88 9.83
N SER A 115 -10.35 -3.94 10.38
CA SER A 115 -10.61 -4.65 11.64
C SER A 115 -10.43 -6.16 11.56
N ASN A 116 -10.67 -6.74 10.38
CA ASN A 116 -10.72 -8.18 10.18
C ASN A 116 -9.61 -8.70 9.26
N GLN A 117 -8.69 -7.83 8.81
CA GLN A 117 -7.68 -8.14 7.79
C GLN A 117 -8.27 -8.93 6.61
N VAL A 118 -9.38 -8.42 6.05
CA VAL A 118 -10.01 -9.00 4.85
C VAL A 118 -9.85 -8.03 3.69
N ALA A 119 -9.53 -8.57 2.51
CA ALA A 119 -9.61 -7.83 1.26
C ALA A 119 -10.48 -8.56 0.23
N GLN A 120 -11.27 -7.78 -0.52
CA GLN A 120 -12.07 -8.26 -1.63
C GLN A 120 -11.80 -7.40 -2.86
N CYS A 121 -11.87 -8.00 -4.03
CA CYS A 121 -11.72 -7.28 -5.29
C CYS A 121 -12.86 -7.61 -6.25
N SER A 122 -13.30 -6.63 -7.03
CA SER A 122 -14.31 -6.83 -8.07
C SER A 122 -13.88 -7.83 -9.16
N CYS A 123 -12.62 -8.25 -9.22
CA CYS A 123 -12.18 -9.35 -10.09
C CYS A 123 -12.53 -10.75 -9.58
N LYS A 124 -12.81 -10.92 -8.29
CA LYS A 124 -13.14 -12.21 -7.64
C LYS A 124 -12.06 -13.30 -7.68
N MET A 125 -10.85 -12.99 -8.14
CA MET A 125 -9.75 -13.93 -8.24
C MET A 125 -9.31 -14.49 -6.88
N PHE A 126 -9.32 -13.67 -5.82
CA PHE A 126 -8.90 -14.16 -4.50
C PHE A 126 -9.92 -15.11 -3.90
N GLU A 127 -11.20 -14.79 -4.06
CA GLU A 127 -12.32 -15.66 -3.73
C GLU A 127 -12.33 -16.99 -4.51
N SER A 128 -11.91 -16.99 -5.79
CA SER A 128 -11.98 -18.18 -6.64
C SER A 128 -10.71 -19.04 -6.61
N GLU A 129 -9.52 -18.43 -6.52
CA GLU A 129 -8.24 -19.11 -6.67
C GLU A 129 -7.43 -19.16 -5.36
N GLY A 130 -7.89 -18.49 -4.31
CA GLY A 130 -7.18 -18.42 -3.03
C GLY A 130 -5.89 -17.58 -3.08
N MET A 131 -5.66 -16.85 -4.17
CA MET A 131 -4.50 -15.98 -4.34
C MET A 131 -4.90 -14.51 -4.57
N PRO A 132 -4.24 -13.54 -3.91
CA PRO A 132 -4.56 -12.13 -4.11
C PRO A 132 -4.22 -11.69 -5.53
N CYS A 133 -5.13 -10.95 -6.16
CA CYS A 133 -4.89 -10.36 -7.45
C CYS A 133 -4.00 -9.12 -7.37
N ARG A 134 -3.40 -8.75 -8.51
CA ARG A 134 -2.70 -7.47 -8.71
C ARG A 134 -3.32 -6.26 -8.00
N PRO A 135 -4.62 -5.94 -8.18
CA PRO A 135 -5.25 -4.83 -7.46
C PRO A 135 -5.19 -4.93 -5.93
N ILE A 136 -5.37 -6.12 -5.35
CA ILE A 136 -5.29 -6.30 -3.89
C ILE A 136 -3.86 -6.06 -3.44
N LEU A 137 -2.88 -6.72 -4.09
CA LEU A 137 -1.46 -6.58 -3.77
C LEU A 137 -1.01 -5.11 -3.87
N PHE A 138 -1.49 -4.36 -4.87
CA PHE A 138 -1.24 -2.93 -4.99
C PHE A 138 -1.75 -2.14 -3.78
N VAL A 139 -2.96 -2.44 -3.29
CA VAL A 139 -3.54 -1.78 -2.12
C VAL A 139 -2.80 -2.16 -0.84
N LEU A 140 -2.43 -3.43 -0.66
CA LEU A 140 -1.64 -3.88 0.50
C LEU A 140 -0.32 -3.13 0.61
N LYS A 141 0.40 -3.05 -0.52
CA LYS A 141 1.62 -2.26 -0.64
C LYS A 141 1.37 -0.79 -0.26
N GLY A 142 0.34 -0.18 -0.86
CA GLY A 142 0.02 1.24 -0.63
C GLY A 142 -0.40 1.57 0.80
N LYS A 143 -0.99 0.61 1.53
CA LYS A 143 -1.38 0.75 2.94
C LYS A 143 -0.27 0.37 3.93
N GLY A 144 0.82 -0.20 3.46
CA GLY A 144 1.90 -0.69 4.32
C GLY A 144 1.48 -1.89 5.19
N LEU A 145 0.63 -2.78 4.65
CA LEU A 145 0.23 -4.00 5.35
C LEU A 145 1.30 -5.07 5.19
N SER A 146 1.74 -5.65 6.31
CA SER A 146 2.80 -6.66 6.36
C SER A 146 2.33 -8.09 6.12
N GLU A 147 1.02 -8.31 6.01
CA GLU A 147 0.42 -9.65 5.92
C GLU A 147 -0.57 -9.73 4.76
N ILE A 148 -0.69 -10.91 4.15
CA ILE A 148 -1.68 -11.18 3.12
C ILE A 148 -3.03 -11.36 3.82
N PRO A 149 -4.06 -10.55 3.51
CA PRO A 149 -5.35 -10.63 4.19
C PRO A 149 -6.07 -11.92 3.84
N SER A 150 -7.01 -12.30 4.69
CA SER A 150 -7.93 -13.39 4.40
C SER A 150 -9.04 -12.97 3.44
N VAL A 151 -9.71 -13.96 2.86
CA VAL A 151 -10.93 -13.77 2.08
C VAL A 151 -12.13 -14.13 2.96
N ILE A 152 -13.20 -13.35 2.92
CA ILE A 152 -14.47 -13.78 3.53
C ILE A 152 -14.99 -14.97 2.71
N PRO A 153 -15.25 -16.12 3.35
CA PRO A 153 -15.84 -17.29 2.70
C PRO A 153 -17.15 -16.98 1.96
#